data_AF-A0A1V6FV50-F1
#
_entry.id   AF-A0A1V6FV50-F1
#
_cell.length_a   1.000
_cell.length_b   1.000
_cell.length_c   1.000
_cell.angle_alpha   90.00
_cell.angle_beta   90.00
_cell.angle_gamma   90.00
#
_symmetry.space_group_name_H-M   'P 1'
#
loop_
_entity.id
_entity.type
_entity.pdbx_description
1 polymer ?
#
loop_
_entity_poly.entity_id
_entity_poly.type
_entity_poly.pdbx_seq_one_letter_code
_entity_poly.pdbx_strand_id
1 'polypeptide(L)'
;MDNIVPLEKGKYLIHLLEGEDDASKIYLDRYGKITESIRAIQERVEKGAMVDSAREAIDEFTHKVEEMIKVESDTKKIEYLKEILDKNPIVYLNDHGPNHSRKVIEKVSEMLWYFKDGHLSKYESFILLCAIQFHDIGNIYGREDHEKRIKEIIESDFKTLFPDSIEKRVIEKIAMVHGGKILDDKDTISRLSIVKPLFEKKVRKRLLAALLRFGDELADDSSRADKLGIELGIITPSSEIHHYYSSSLHTVNIREDAENNNLFLDLHYEFESDIIDKKFNTIEGEKYLLDEIYDRTLKMERERRYCMRFMRQHISLEKIRVEIIIQDKNDCWNYKKITYTLEENGYPLTPQSGSLANLVPNIMSSEEAISYFKKGLR
;
A
#
# COMPACT_ATOMS: atom_id res chain seq x y z
N MET A 1 -32.31 28.64 0.13
CA MET A 1 -30.96 28.61 0.72
C MET A 1 -30.72 27.17 1.07
N ASP A 2 -30.19 26.43 0.10
CA ASP A 2 -29.96 24.99 0.26
C ASP A 2 -28.78 24.81 1.22
N ASN A 3 -29.02 24.04 2.28
CA ASN A 3 -28.00 23.62 3.24
C ASN A 3 -27.03 22.68 2.52
N ILE A 4 -26.02 23.24 1.86
CA ILE A 4 -24.87 22.48 1.37
C ILE A 4 -24.07 22.12 2.63
N VAL A 5 -24.23 20.88 3.10
CA VAL A 5 -23.33 20.29 4.10
C VAL A 5 -21.91 20.40 3.54
N PRO A 6 -20.93 20.98 4.27
CA PRO A 6 -19.57 21.06 3.77
C PRO A 6 -19.05 19.65 3.47
N LEU A 7 -18.66 19.41 2.22
CA LEU A 7 -18.02 18.15 1.83
C LEU A 7 -16.70 18.01 2.60
N GLU A 8 -16.58 16.96 3.41
CA GLU A 8 -15.32 16.64 4.07
C GLU A 8 -14.37 15.98 3.06
N LYS A 9 -13.14 16.49 2.96
CA LYS A 9 -12.09 16.01 2.03
C LYS A 9 -11.90 14.49 2.07
N GLY A 10 -11.95 13.89 3.26
CA GLY A 10 -11.81 12.43 3.46
C GLY A 10 -13.02 11.58 3.06
N LYS A 11 -14.16 12.19 2.71
CA LYS A 11 -15.39 11.48 2.31
C LYS A 11 -15.74 11.66 0.83
N TYR A 12 -14.92 12.40 0.08
CA TYR A 12 -15.20 12.79 -1.30
C TYR A 12 -15.51 11.60 -2.22
N LEU A 13 -14.79 10.47 -2.11
CA LEU A 13 -15.06 9.30 -2.95
C LEU A 13 -16.46 8.70 -2.74
N ILE A 14 -16.95 8.68 -1.49
CA ILE A 14 -18.30 8.20 -1.17
C ILE A 14 -19.33 9.19 -1.72
N HIS A 15 -19.09 10.49 -1.57
CA HIS A 15 -19.97 11.53 -2.12
C HIS A 15 -20.10 11.46 -3.65
N LEU A 16 -19.08 11.00 -4.37
CA LEU A 16 -19.20 10.77 -5.82
C LEU A 16 -20.22 9.67 -6.19
N LEU A 17 -20.61 8.80 -5.26
CA LEU A 17 -21.67 7.81 -5.45
C LEU A 17 -23.07 8.32 -5.05
N GLU A 18 -23.15 9.40 -4.30
CA GLU A 18 -24.42 9.94 -3.81
C GLU A 18 -25.17 10.69 -4.92
N GLY A 19 -26.50 10.68 -4.83
CA GLY A 19 -27.38 11.36 -5.78
C GLY A 19 -28.80 10.82 -5.72
N GLU A 20 -29.76 11.62 -6.19
CA GLU A 20 -31.18 11.24 -6.17
C GLU A 20 -31.60 10.32 -7.32
N ASP A 21 -30.77 10.19 -8.35
CA ASP A 21 -31.01 9.33 -9.51
C ASP A 21 -30.89 7.83 -9.19
N ASP A 22 -31.60 7.03 -9.97
CA ASP A 22 -31.69 5.58 -9.77
C ASP A 22 -30.32 4.89 -9.79
N ALA A 23 -29.38 5.36 -10.61
CA ALA A 23 -28.04 4.76 -10.68
C ALA A 23 -27.28 4.95 -9.35
N SER A 24 -27.33 6.13 -8.74
CA SER A 24 -26.72 6.39 -7.42
C SER A 24 -27.29 5.47 -6.35
N LYS A 25 -28.63 5.38 -6.28
CA LYS A 25 -29.31 4.50 -5.30
C LYS A 25 -28.90 3.04 -5.47
N ILE A 26 -28.85 2.56 -6.72
CA ILE A 26 -28.43 1.18 -7.03
C ILE A 26 -26.98 0.94 -6.61
N TYR A 27 -26.04 1.83 -6.95
CA TYR A 27 -24.63 1.63 -6.61
C TYR A 27 -24.36 1.73 -5.12
N LEU A 28 -25.01 2.67 -4.43
CA LEU A 28 -24.90 2.83 -2.99
C LEU A 28 -25.44 1.61 -2.23
N ASP A 29 -26.62 1.10 -2.62
CA ASP A 29 -27.21 -0.13 -2.03
C ASP A 29 -26.31 -1.35 -2.27
N ARG A 30 -25.81 -1.52 -3.50
CA ARG A 30 -24.87 -2.61 -3.83
C ARG A 30 -23.58 -2.52 -3.02
N TYR A 31 -23.00 -1.33 -2.90
CA TYR A 31 -21.78 -1.11 -2.12
C TYR A 31 -22.01 -1.34 -0.61
N GLY A 32 -23.15 -0.91 -0.08
CA GLY A 32 -23.56 -1.16 1.31
C GLY A 32 -23.64 -2.65 1.61
N LYS A 33 -24.34 -3.42 0.76
CA LYS A 33 -24.43 -4.88 0.89
C LYS A 33 -23.08 -5.58 0.86
N ILE A 34 -22.17 -5.13 -0.01
CA ILE A 34 -20.80 -5.66 -0.08
C ILE A 34 -20.05 -5.38 1.22
N THR A 35 -20.11 -4.14 1.70
CA THR A 35 -19.43 -3.72 2.94
C THR A 35 -19.95 -4.48 4.16
N GLU A 36 -21.26 -4.70 4.26
CA GLU A 36 -21.85 -5.51 5.33
C GLU A 36 -21.41 -6.98 5.25
N SER A 37 -21.41 -7.55 4.04
CA SER A 37 -21.06 -8.95 3.82
C SER A 37 -19.58 -9.24 4.09
N ILE A 38 -18.69 -8.30 3.79
CA ILE A 38 -17.25 -8.47 3.91
C ILE A 38 -16.72 -8.20 5.32
N ARG A 39 -17.48 -7.48 6.15
CA ARG A 39 -17.05 -7.04 7.48
C ARG A 39 -16.55 -8.19 8.37
N ALA A 40 -17.29 -9.29 8.41
CA ALA A 40 -16.92 -10.46 9.22
C ALA A 40 -15.63 -11.14 8.74
N ILE A 41 -15.27 -10.96 7.47
CA ILE A 41 -14.04 -11.47 6.83
C ILE A 41 -12.90 -10.49 7.09
N GLN A 42 -13.11 -9.18 6.96
CA GLN A 42 -12.13 -8.14 7.32
C GLN A 42 -11.72 -8.21 8.80
N GLU A 43 -12.66 -8.48 9.71
CA GLU A 43 -12.36 -8.72 11.13
C GLU A 43 -11.52 -9.98 11.38
N ARG A 44 -11.40 -10.88 10.40
CA ARG A 44 -10.57 -12.09 10.46
C ARG A 44 -9.25 -11.96 9.71
N VAL A 45 -9.08 -10.93 8.87
CA VAL A 45 -7.83 -10.71 8.09
C VAL A 45 -6.62 -10.65 9.02
N GLU A 46 -6.72 -9.87 10.09
CA GLU A 46 -5.69 -9.77 11.12
C GLU A 46 -5.39 -11.14 11.76
N LYS A 47 -6.44 -11.88 12.14
CA LYS A 47 -6.30 -13.22 12.75
C LYS A 47 -5.69 -14.24 11.79
N GLY A 48 -6.03 -14.20 10.51
CA GLY A 48 -5.45 -15.09 9.48
C GLY A 48 -3.97 -14.83 9.30
N ALA A 49 -3.59 -13.55 9.15
CA ALA A 49 -2.19 -13.15 9.05
C ALA A 49 -1.38 -13.53 10.32
N MET A 50 -1.97 -13.39 11.51
CA MET A 50 -1.37 -13.87 12.76
C MET A 50 -1.21 -15.40 12.81
N VAL A 51 -2.20 -16.15 12.31
CA VAL A 51 -2.14 -17.62 12.26
C VAL A 51 -1.05 -18.10 11.30
N ASP A 52 -0.89 -17.48 10.13
CA ASP A 52 0.18 -17.86 9.22
C ASP A 52 1.56 -17.47 9.74
N SER A 53 1.71 -16.30 10.37
CA SER A 53 2.94 -15.99 11.10
C SER A 53 3.20 -16.97 12.26
N ALA A 54 2.16 -17.43 12.96
CA ALA A 54 2.30 -18.48 13.96
C ALA A 54 2.69 -19.84 13.34
N ARG A 55 2.20 -20.17 12.14
CA ARG A 55 2.56 -21.39 11.41
C ARG A 55 4.00 -21.33 10.91
N GLU A 56 4.42 -20.23 10.31
CA GLU A 56 5.83 -20.00 9.94
C GLU A 56 6.74 -20.12 11.17
N ALA A 57 6.35 -19.53 12.30
CA ALA A 57 7.07 -19.67 13.56
C ALA A 57 7.11 -21.12 14.06
N ILE A 58 6.01 -21.87 13.94
CA ILE A 58 5.95 -23.30 14.29
C ILE A 58 6.81 -24.16 13.35
N ASP A 59 6.81 -23.86 12.06
CA ASP A 59 7.58 -24.61 11.05
C ASP A 59 9.08 -24.32 11.21
N GLU A 60 9.47 -23.07 11.45
CA GLU A 60 10.83 -22.69 11.79
C GLU A 60 11.27 -23.31 13.13
N PHE A 61 10.37 -23.32 14.13
CA PHE A 61 10.60 -24.02 15.41
C PHE A 61 10.83 -25.52 15.18
N THR A 62 9.98 -26.16 14.39
CA THR A 62 10.06 -27.60 14.11
C THR A 62 11.36 -27.93 13.39
N HIS A 63 11.73 -27.15 12.36
CA HIS A 63 12.97 -27.34 11.61
C HIS A 63 14.22 -27.16 12.49
N LYS A 64 14.25 -26.13 13.34
CA LYS A 64 15.37 -25.90 14.26
C LYS A 64 15.44 -26.93 15.39
N VAL A 65 14.31 -27.46 15.85
CA VAL A 65 14.28 -28.59 16.79
C VAL A 65 14.82 -29.86 16.14
N GLU A 66 14.51 -30.12 14.86
CA GLU A 66 15.10 -31.23 14.10
C GLU A 66 16.62 -31.08 13.93
N GLU A 67 17.13 -29.86 13.78
CA GLU A 67 18.58 -29.59 13.79
C GLU A 67 19.20 -29.74 15.18
N MET A 68 18.51 -29.30 16.24
CA MET A 68 18.95 -29.43 17.63
C MET A 68 19.08 -30.90 18.06
N ILE A 69 18.18 -31.78 17.61
CA ILE A 69 18.24 -33.23 17.90
C ILE A 69 19.57 -33.84 17.42
N LYS A 70 20.23 -33.23 16.43
CA LYS A 70 21.53 -33.69 15.88
C LYS A 70 22.74 -33.22 16.69
N VAL A 71 22.56 -32.36 17.69
CA VAL A 71 23.64 -31.82 18.54
C VAL A 71 23.86 -32.75 19.74
N GLU A 72 25.11 -33.15 20.03
CA GLU A 72 25.39 -34.11 21.13
C GLU A 72 25.46 -33.46 22.53
N SER A 73 25.71 -32.15 22.62
CA SER A 73 25.89 -31.45 23.90
C SER A 73 24.59 -30.83 24.42
N ASP A 74 24.16 -31.24 25.61
CA ASP A 74 22.95 -30.72 26.27
C ASP A 74 23.04 -29.23 26.61
N THR A 75 24.23 -28.71 26.91
CA THR A 75 24.45 -27.27 27.15
C THR A 75 24.21 -26.45 25.88
N LYS A 76 24.66 -26.94 24.71
CA LYS A 76 24.40 -26.31 23.42
C LYS A 76 22.94 -26.42 23.01
N LYS A 77 22.25 -27.53 23.33
CA LYS A 77 20.80 -27.65 23.09
C LYS A 77 20.01 -26.62 23.89
N ILE A 78 20.38 -26.38 25.16
CA ILE A 78 19.74 -25.36 26.00
C ILE A 78 19.98 -23.95 25.45
N GLU A 79 21.18 -23.66 24.93
CA GLU A 79 21.51 -22.39 24.30
C GLU A 79 20.73 -22.18 22.98
N TYR A 80 20.61 -23.24 22.16
CA TYR A 80 19.81 -23.27 20.94
C TYR A 80 18.31 -23.08 21.23
N LEU A 81 17.77 -23.73 22.28
CA LEU A 81 16.38 -23.56 22.73
C LEU A 81 16.09 -22.13 23.17
N LYS A 82 17.02 -21.50 23.90
CA LYS A 82 16.89 -20.09 24.28
C LYS A 82 16.86 -19.18 23.05
N GLU A 83 17.76 -19.40 22.10
CA GLU A 83 17.83 -18.60 20.87
C GLU A 83 16.59 -18.77 19.99
N ILE A 84 15.97 -19.95 19.97
CA ILE A 84 14.71 -20.22 19.26
C ILE A 84 13.52 -19.55 19.97
N LEU A 85 13.45 -19.63 21.29
CA LEU A 85 12.37 -19.02 22.09
C LEU A 85 12.41 -17.50 22.03
N ASP A 86 13.59 -16.89 21.95
CA ASP A 86 13.76 -15.44 21.79
C ASP A 86 13.42 -14.96 20.36
N LYS A 87 13.46 -15.86 19.35
CA LYS A 87 13.25 -15.54 17.92
C LYS A 87 11.89 -15.93 17.36
N ASN A 88 11.04 -16.66 18.10
CA ASN A 88 9.71 -17.09 17.63
C ASN A 88 8.53 -16.39 18.33
N PRO A 89 8.35 -15.09 18.11
CA PRO A 89 7.19 -14.40 18.62
C PRO A 89 6.07 -14.44 17.55
N ILE A 90 4.87 -14.91 17.93
CA ILE A 90 3.67 -14.88 17.08
C ILE A 90 3.41 -13.43 16.66
N VAL A 91 3.79 -13.08 15.44
CA VAL A 91 3.86 -11.70 14.95
C VAL A 91 2.51 -11.01 15.14
N TYR A 92 2.47 -10.09 16.10
CA TYR A 92 1.36 -9.19 16.30
C TYR A 92 1.50 -8.11 15.22
N LEU A 93 0.64 -8.17 14.22
CA LEU A 93 0.74 -7.31 13.04
C LEU A 93 0.05 -5.97 13.30
N ASN A 94 0.49 -4.94 12.58
CA ASN A 94 -0.20 -3.66 12.51
C ASN A 94 -1.59 -3.78 11.86
N ASP A 95 -2.55 -2.96 12.29
CA ASP A 95 -3.98 -3.08 11.92
C ASP A 95 -4.16 -3.16 10.38
N HIS A 96 -4.84 -4.23 9.93
CA HIS A 96 -5.25 -4.52 8.55
C HIS A 96 -6.76 -4.81 8.46
N GLY A 97 -7.50 -4.50 9.52
CA GLY A 97 -8.93 -4.72 9.63
C GLY A 97 -9.76 -3.67 8.86
N PRO A 98 -11.08 -3.57 9.16
CA PRO A 98 -11.99 -2.63 8.50
C PRO A 98 -11.55 -1.16 8.59
N ASN A 99 -10.76 -0.80 9.60
CA ASN A 99 -10.22 0.55 9.77
C ASN A 99 -9.21 0.90 8.68
N HIS A 100 -8.36 -0.05 8.27
CA HIS A 100 -7.40 0.14 7.18
C HIS A 100 -8.12 0.48 5.88
N SER A 101 -9.11 -0.31 5.47
CA SER A 101 -9.93 -0.03 4.28
C SER A 101 -10.59 1.34 4.33
N ARG A 102 -11.06 1.79 5.50
CA ARG A 102 -11.61 3.14 5.67
C ARG A 102 -10.54 4.22 5.46
N LYS A 103 -9.33 3.99 5.97
CA LYS A 103 -8.21 4.92 5.80
C LYS A 103 -7.75 5.02 4.34
N VAL A 104 -7.73 3.90 3.61
CA VAL A 104 -7.49 3.90 2.16
C VAL A 104 -8.55 4.75 1.44
N ILE A 105 -9.84 4.60 1.78
CA ILE A 105 -10.92 5.44 1.22
C ILE A 105 -10.68 6.92 1.52
N GLU A 106 -10.27 7.25 2.73
CA GLU A 106 -9.95 8.62 3.14
C GLU A 106 -8.83 9.22 2.27
N LYS A 107 -7.72 8.49 2.10
CA LYS A 107 -6.57 8.96 1.32
C LYS A 107 -6.84 9.05 -0.17
N VAL A 108 -7.62 8.11 -0.72
CA VAL A 108 -8.10 8.21 -2.09
C VAL A 108 -9.03 9.40 -2.27
N SER A 109 -9.91 9.67 -1.29
CA SER A 109 -10.80 10.85 -1.31
C SER A 109 -9.99 12.15 -1.29
N GLU A 110 -8.94 12.23 -0.47
CA GLU A 110 -8.03 13.37 -0.45
C GLU A 110 -7.34 13.62 -1.80
N MET A 111 -6.90 12.57 -2.50
CA MET A 111 -6.34 12.72 -3.84
C MET A 111 -7.39 13.21 -4.83
N LEU A 112 -8.57 12.62 -4.83
CA LEU A 112 -9.67 12.97 -5.73
C LEU A 112 -10.18 14.39 -5.51
N TRP A 113 -10.08 14.92 -4.29
CA TRP A 113 -10.39 16.31 -3.98
C TRP A 113 -9.54 17.29 -4.79
N TYR A 114 -8.27 16.95 -5.06
CA TYR A 114 -7.35 17.77 -5.83
C TYR A 114 -7.36 17.50 -7.34
N PHE A 115 -8.26 16.63 -7.83
CA PHE A 115 -8.39 16.44 -9.27
C PHE A 115 -8.83 17.75 -9.92
N LYS A 116 -8.05 18.21 -10.90
CA LYS A 116 -8.38 19.42 -11.68
C LYS A 116 -9.45 19.14 -12.73
N ASP A 117 -9.43 17.93 -13.28
CA ASP A 117 -10.36 17.43 -14.27
C ASP A 117 -10.52 15.92 -14.15
N GLY A 118 -11.40 15.34 -14.98
CA GLY A 118 -11.46 13.90 -15.14
C GLY A 118 -11.87 13.15 -13.87
N HIS A 119 -12.73 13.73 -13.03
CA HIS A 119 -13.29 13.04 -11.86
C HIS A 119 -13.89 11.67 -12.24
N LEU A 120 -13.95 10.79 -11.26
CA LEU A 120 -14.50 9.45 -11.46
C LEU A 120 -15.99 9.53 -11.75
N SER A 121 -16.46 8.75 -12.73
CA SER A 121 -17.90 8.51 -12.85
C SER A 121 -18.41 7.71 -11.66
N LYS A 122 -19.72 7.77 -11.37
CA LYS A 122 -20.35 6.92 -10.34
C LYS A 122 -19.97 5.45 -10.46
N TYR A 123 -19.88 4.95 -11.68
CA TYR A 123 -19.51 3.55 -11.91
C TYR A 123 -18.03 3.26 -11.62
N GLU A 124 -17.13 4.19 -11.95
CA GLU A 124 -15.72 4.08 -11.57
C GLU A 124 -15.53 4.19 -10.06
N SER A 125 -16.27 5.08 -9.38
CA SER A 125 -16.27 5.19 -7.92
C SER A 125 -16.76 3.90 -7.26
N PHE A 126 -17.83 3.28 -7.80
CA PHE A 126 -18.34 1.99 -7.33
C PHE A 126 -17.29 0.88 -7.47
N ILE A 127 -16.66 0.77 -8.64
CA ILE A 127 -15.61 -0.23 -8.90
C ILE A 127 -14.42 -0.03 -7.96
N LEU A 128 -13.97 1.22 -7.77
CA LEU A 128 -12.83 1.54 -6.92
C LEU A 128 -13.13 1.23 -5.45
N LEU A 129 -14.30 1.61 -4.95
CA LEU A 129 -14.72 1.31 -3.59
C LEU A 129 -14.80 -0.20 -3.35
N CYS A 130 -15.34 -0.97 -4.30
CA CYS A 130 -15.32 -2.43 -4.21
C CYS A 130 -13.87 -2.94 -4.17
N ALA A 131 -13.00 -2.48 -5.09
CA ALA A 131 -11.61 -2.94 -5.14
C ALA A 131 -10.85 -2.64 -3.84
N ILE A 132 -11.09 -1.49 -3.20
CA ILE A 132 -10.54 -1.15 -1.88
C ILE A 132 -11.01 -2.17 -0.83
N GLN A 133 -12.29 -2.55 -0.80
CA GLN A 133 -12.76 -3.54 0.19
C GLN A 133 -12.06 -4.91 0.04
N PHE A 134 -11.73 -5.31 -1.19
CA PHE A 134 -11.17 -6.62 -1.50
C PHE A 134 -9.64 -6.66 -1.59
N HIS A 135 -8.92 -5.54 -1.53
CA HIS A 135 -7.48 -5.53 -1.83
C HIS A 135 -6.65 -6.40 -0.87
N ASP A 136 -6.98 -6.35 0.42
CA ASP A 136 -6.22 -7.03 1.48
C ASP A 136 -6.87 -8.32 2.00
N ILE A 137 -8.02 -8.75 1.47
CA ILE A 137 -8.73 -9.95 1.98
C ILE A 137 -7.90 -11.22 1.87
N GLY A 138 -6.97 -11.27 0.91
CA GLY A 138 -6.11 -12.42 0.69
C GLY A 138 -5.22 -12.73 1.90
N ASN A 139 -4.97 -11.73 2.76
CA ASN A 139 -4.19 -11.87 3.98
C ASN A 139 -4.84 -12.82 5.01
N ILE A 140 -6.10 -13.25 4.81
CA ILE A 140 -6.71 -14.35 5.58
C ILE A 140 -5.92 -15.66 5.47
N TYR A 141 -5.23 -15.85 4.34
CA TYR A 141 -4.39 -17.03 4.08
C TYR A 141 -2.89 -16.69 4.07
N GLY A 142 -2.51 -15.57 4.70
CA GLY A 142 -1.12 -15.17 4.91
C GLY A 142 -0.68 -14.07 3.96
N ARG A 143 0.47 -13.43 4.25
CA ARG A 143 0.96 -12.27 3.50
C ARG A 143 1.60 -12.62 2.16
N GLU A 144 2.26 -13.77 2.09
CA GLU A 144 2.95 -14.18 0.86
C GLU A 144 1.91 -14.44 -0.23
N ASP A 145 2.07 -13.73 -1.35
CA ASP A 145 1.20 -13.83 -2.53
C ASP A 145 -0.29 -13.56 -2.22
N HIS A 146 -0.61 -12.82 -1.15
CA HIS A 146 -2.00 -12.55 -0.74
C HIS A 146 -2.83 -11.90 -1.86
N GLU A 147 -2.20 -11.06 -2.68
CA GLU A 147 -2.83 -10.41 -3.81
C GLU A 147 -3.34 -11.42 -4.85
N LYS A 148 -2.77 -12.63 -4.91
CA LYS A 148 -3.20 -13.70 -5.84
C LYS A 148 -4.42 -14.47 -5.31
N ARG A 149 -4.62 -14.50 -4.00
CA ARG A 149 -5.67 -15.28 -3.31
C ARG A 149 -7.02 -14.57 -3.23
N ILE A 150 -7.06 -13.28 -3.57
CA ILE A 150 -8.29 -12.47 -3.65
C ILE A 150 -9.36 -13.16 -4.52
N LYS A 151 -8.95 -13.74 -5.65
CA LYS A 151 -9.86 -14.41 -6.59
C LYS A 151 -10.59 -15.59 -5.94
N GLU A 152 -9.87 -16.40 -5.16
CA GLU A 152 -10.42 -17.59 -4.52
C GLU A 152 -11.55 -17.21 -3.56
N ILE A 153 -11.32 -16.18 -2.73
CA ILE A 153 -12.29 -15.67 -1.76
C ILE A 153 -13.55 -15.11 -2.45
N ILE A 154 -13.38 -14.36 -3.54
CA ILE A 154 -14.53 -13.80 -4.27
C ILE A 154 -15.32 -14.90 -5.00
N GLU A 155 -14.66 -15.98 -5.43
CA GLU A 155 -15.33 -17.15 -6.04
C GLU A 155 -16.06 -18.04 -5.03
N SER A 156 -15.54 -18.21 -3.81
CA SER A 156 -16.18 -18.99 -2.73
C SER A 156 -17.30 -18.23 -2.05
N ASP A 157 -16.99 -17.06 -1.47
CA ASP A 157 -17.80 -16.45 -0.42
C ASP A 157 -18.66 -15.28 -0.92
N PHE A 158 -18.30 -14.69 -2.07
CA PHE A 158 -18.93 -13.47 -2.59
C PHE A 158 -19.49 -13.60 -4.00
N LYS A 159 -19.61 -14.83 -4.52
CA LYS A 159 -20.09 -15.09 -5.89
C LYS A 159 -21.46 -14.46 -6.17
N THR A 160 -22.34 -14.42 -5.19
CA THR A 160 -23.72 -13.88 -5.32
C THR A 160 -23.78 -12.36 -5.29
N LEU A 161 -22.78 -11.68 -4.73
CA LEU A 161 -22.72 -10.21 -4.67
C LEU A 161 -22.33 -9.57 -6.01
N PHE A 162 -21.68 -10.35 -6.88
CA PHE A 162 -21.30 -9.95 -8.23
C PHE A 162 -21.99 -10.84 -9.27
N PRO A 163 -23.24 -10.55 -9.64
CA PRO A 163 -23.97 -11.35 -10.62
C PRO A 163 -23.33 -11.30 -12.02
N ASP A 164 -22.63 -10.21 -12.35
CA ASP A 164 -21.86 -10.11 -13.60
C ASP A 164 -20.40 -10.53 -13.43
N SER A 165 -20.05 -11.58 -14.17
CA SER A 165 -18.69 -12.12 -14.25
C SER A 165 -17.65 -11.15 -14.83
N ILE A 166 -18.04 -10.15 -15.64
CA ILE A 166 -17.11 -9.20 -16.24
C ILE A 166 -16.76 -8.09 -15.26
N GLU A 167 -17.76 -7.45 -14.64
CA GLU A 167 -17.58 -6.46 -13.57
C GLU A 167 -16.76 -7.05 -12.41
N LYS A 168 -17.12 -8.25 -11.95
CA LYS A 168 -16.36 -9.02 -10.95
C LYS A 168 -14.87 -9.11 -11.32
N ARG A 169 -14.58 -9.55 -12.54
CA ARG A 169 -13.20 -9.70 -13.04
C ARG A 169 -12.45 -8.39 -13.12
N VAL A 170 -13.14 -7.27 -13.34
CA VAL A 170 -12.51 -5.94 -13.34
C VAL A 170 -12.13 -5.52 -11.92
N ILE A 171 -13.03 -5.70 -10.95
CA ILE A 171 -12.79 -5.40 -9.54
C ILE A 171 -11.64 -6.26 -9.01
N GLU A 172 -11.69 -7.57 -9.25
CA GLU A 172 -10.60 -8.51 -8.92
C GLU A 172 -9.27 -8.03 -9.47
N LYS A 173 -9.18 -7.76 -10.78
CA LYS A 173 -7.92 -7.35 -11.40
C LYS A 173 -7.38 -6.03 -10.88
N ILE A 174 -8.24 -5.08 -10.50
CA ILE A 174 -7.80 -3.82 -9.90
C ILE A 174 -7.25 -4.08 -8.50
N ALA A 175 -7.95 -4.87 -7.69
CA ALA A 175 -7.50 -5.26 -6.36
C ALA A 175 -6.16 -6.03 -6.42
N MET A 176 -6.01 -7.02 -7.31
CA MET A 176 -4.79 -7.85 -7.39
C MET A 176 -3.51 -7.10 -7.81
N VAL A 177 -3.61 -5.98 -8.51
CA VAL A 177 -2.42 -5.23 -8.96
C VAL A 177 -1.92 -4.21 -7.94
N HIS A 178 -2.59 -4.08 -6.79
CA HIS A 178 -2.22 -3.09 -5.77
C HIS A 178 -0.83 -3.37 -5.17
N GLY A 179 -0.39 -4.63 -5.14
CA GLY A 179 0.90 -5.03 -4.56
C GLY A 179 1.65 -6.08 -5.39
N GLY A 180 2.75 -6.57 -4.81
CA GLY A 180 3.45 -7.77 -5.27
C GLY A 180 4.15 -7.67 -6.63
N LYS A 181 4.25 -8.83 -7.28
CA LYS A 181 4.82 -9.03 -8.62
C LYS A 181 3.89 -9.90 -9.44
N ILE A 182 3.80 -9.63 -10.73
CA ILE A 182 3.12 -10.53 -11.67
C ILE A 182 4.15 -10.99 -12.69
N LEU A 183 4.38 -12.30 -12.81
CA LEU A 183 5.46 -12.88 -13.64
C LEU A 183 6.81 -12.17 -13.38
N ASP A 184 7.21 -12.07 -12.11
CA ASP A 184 8.43 -11.41 -11.61
C ASP A 184 8.60 -9.91 -11.89
N ASP A 185 7.58 -9.27 -12.45
CA ASP A 185 7.57 -7.85 -12.76
C ASP A 185 6.79 -7.04 -11.70
N LYS A 186 7.41 -5.95 -11.21
CA LYS A 186 6.77 -5.01 -10.28
C LYS A 186 5.87 -3.99 -10.99
N ASP A 187 5.91 -3.87 -12.32
CA ASP A 187 4.96 -3.06 -13.10
C ASP A 187 3.62 -3.81 -13.32
N THR A 188 2.86 -3.95 -12.24
CA THR A 188 1.60 -4.70 -12.22
C THR A 188 0.44 -3.92 -12.88
N ILE A 189 0.38 -2.59 -12.71
CA ILE A 189 -0.70 -1.73 -13.24
C ILE A 189 -0.68 -1.68 -14.77
N SER A 190 0.50 -1.69 -15.40
CA SER A 190 0.61 -1.66 -16.88
C SER A 190 -0.03 -2.88 -17.55
N ARG A 191 -0.24 -3.98 -16.82
CA ARG A 191 -0.89 -5.18 -17.33
C ARG A 191 -2.40 -5.02 -17.49
N LEU A 192 -3.00 -4.02 -16.86
CA LEU A 192 -4.40 -3.69 -17.07
C LEU A 192 -4.62 -3.06 -18.44
N SER A 193 -5.71 -3.45 -19.11
CA SER A 193 -6.17 -2.79 -20.34
C SER A 193 -6.49 -1.32 -20.06
N ILE A 194 -5.97 -0.40 -20.88
CA ILE A 194 -6.10 1.07 -20.69
C ILE A 194 -7.57 1.51 -20.60
N VAL A 195 -8.37 1.23 -21.64
CA VAL A 195 -9.82 1.47 -21.64
C VAL A 195 -10.48 0.34 -22.42
N LYS A 196 -11.38 -0.39 -21.78
CA LYS A 196 -12.38 -1.24 -22.45
C LYS A 196 -13.75 -0.83 -21.92
N PRO A 197 -14.74 -0.57 -22.79
CA PRO A 197 -16.09 -0.31 -22.33
C PRO A 197 -16.60 -1.53 -21.54
N LEU A 198 -17.15 -1.26 -20.37
CA LEU A 198 -17.88 -2.23 -19.55
C LEU A 198 -19.32 -1.74 -19.49
N PHE A 199 -20.24 -2.46 -20.14
CA PHE A 199 -21.63 -2.01 -20.33
C PHE A 199 -21.72 -0.60 -20.93
N GLU A 200 -20.96 -0.34 -22.00
CA GLU A 200 -20.87 0.97 -22.67
C GLU A 200 -20.30 2.11 -21.80
N LYS A 201 -19.98 1.85 -20.53
CA LYS A 201 -19.32 2.78 -19.63
C LYS A 201 -17.80 2.67 -19.77
N LYS A 202 -17.13 3.81 -19.88
CA LYS A 202 -15.67 3.86 -19.86
C LYS A 202 -15.18 3.65 -18.43
N VAL A 203 -14.29 2.67 -18.23
CA VAL A 203 -13.65 2.40 -16.93
C VAL A 203 -12.14 2.52 -17.09
N ARG A 204 -11.53 3.52 -16.45
CA ARG A 204 -10.08 3.79 -16.48
C ARG A 204 -9.33 2.91 -15.49
N LYS A 205 -9.22 1.62 -15.78
CA LYS A 205 -8.70 0.59 -14.85
C LYS A 205 -7.32 0.92 -14.28
N ARG A 206 -6.41 1.46 -15.10
CA ARG A 206 -5.06 1.86 -14.64
C ARG A 206 -5.08 3.04 -13.66
N LEU A 207 -5.98 4.00 -13.87
CA LEU A 207 -6.19 5.12 -12.93
C LEU A 207 -6.73 4.60 -11.61
N LEU A 208 -7.76 3.74 -11.63
CA LEU A 208 -8.35 3.17 -10.42
C LEU A 208 -7.34 2.33 -9.63
N ALA A 209 -6.53 1.52 -10.31
CA ALA A 209 -5.48 0.74 -9.68
C ALA A 209 -4.37 1.60 -9.07
N ALA A 210 -3.97 2.69 -9.74
CA ALA A 210 -2.98 3.62 -9.21
C ALA A 210 -3.49 4.40 -8.00
N LEU A 211 -4.77 4.80 -8.01
CA LEU A 211 -5.43 5.41 -6.86
C LEU A 211 -5.48 4.45 -5.66
N LEU A 212 -5.88 3.18 -5.88
CA LEU A 212 -5.89 2.16 -4.84
C LEU A 212 -4.50 1.92 -4.27
N ARG A 213 -3.51 1.62 -5.12
CA ARG A 213 -2.14 1.30 -4.69
C ARG A 213 -1.48 2.42 -3.91
N PHE A 214 -1.61 3.65 -4.41
CA PHE A 214 -1.01 4.79 -3.71
C PHE A 214 -1.83 5.19 -2.48
N GLY A 215 -3.16 5.08 -2.53
CA GLY A 215 -4.01 5.30 -1.37
C GLY A 215 -3.72 4.33 -0.22
N ASP A 216 -3.42 3.07 -0.54
CA ASP A 216 -2.95 2.06 0.41
C ASP A 216 -1.60 2.44 1.05
N GLU A 217 -0.63 2.86 0.23
CA GLU A 217 0.66 3.34 0.75
C GLU A 217 0.52 4.58 1.66
N LEU A 218 -0.44 5.48 1.37
CA LEU A 218 -0.73 6.66 2.18
C LEU A 218 -1.60 6.38 3.41
N ALA A 219 -2.16 5.17 3.54
CA ALA A 219 -3.01 4.79 4.66
C ALA A 219 -2.21 4.43 5.93
N ASP A 220 -0.88 4.45 5.87
CA ASP A 220 -0.03 4.40 7.05
C ASP A 220 -0.21 5.66 7.93
N ASP A 221 -0.54 5.46 9.21
CA ASP A 221 -0.47 6.49 10.24
C ASP A 221 -0.35 5.87 11.64
N SER A 222 -0.32 6.71 12.67
CA SER A 222 -0.25 6.29 14.07
C SER A 222 -1.40 5.43 14.57
N SER A 223 -2.54 5.36 13.86
CA SER A 223 -3.64 4.46 14.23
C SER A 223 -3.31 2.99 13.97
N ARG A 224 -2.29 2.70 13.15
CA ARG A 224 -1.83 1.33 12.87
C ARG A 224 -1.00 0.71 14.01
N ALA A 225 -0.54 1.51 14.96
CA ALA A 225 0.28 1.05 16.07
C ALA A 225 -0.59 0.53 17.23
N ASP A 226 -0.26 -0.65 17.78
CA ASP A 226 -0.82 -1.07 19.07
C ASP A 226 0.04 -0.49 20.20
N LYS A 227 -0.32 0.72 20.60
CA LYS A 227 0.39 1.48 21.64
C LYS A 227 0.32 0.76 22.99
N LEU A 228 -0.83 0.17 23.31
CA LEU A 228 -1.01 -0.60 24.55
C LEU A 228 -0.14 -1.86 24.51
N GLY A 229 -0.06 -2.53 23.36
CA GLY A 229 0.80 -3.69 23.16
C GLY A 229 2.28 -3.34 23.38
N ILE A 230 2.74 -2.20 22.87
CA ILE A 230 4.10 -1.69 23.10
C ILE A 230 4.32 -1.45 24.60
N GLU A 231 3.40 -0.73 25.26
CA GLU A 231 3.49 -0.40 26.69
C GLU A 231 3.51 -1.65 27.59
N LEU A 232 2.76 -2.69 27.23
CA LEU A 232 2.69 -3.96 27.94
C LEU A 232 3.84 -4.91 27.59
N GLY A 233 4.66 -4.59 26.58
CA GLY A 233 5.76 -5.45 26.13
C GLY A 233 5.29 -6.79 25.53
N ILE A 234 4.08 -6.84 25.00
CA ILE A 234 3.48 -8.06 24.40
C ILE A 234 3.69 -8.13 22.88
N ILE A 235 4.18 -7.04 22.29
CA ILE A 235 4.57 -6.99 20.88
C ILE A 235 5.83 -7.81 20.68
N THR A 236 5.81 -8.55 19.59
CA THR A 236 6.88 -9.42 19.16
C THR A 236 8.14 -8.61 18.79
N PRO A 237 9.35 -9.02 19.22
CA PRO A 237 10.58 -8.28 18.92
C PRO A 237 10.78 -7.95 17.44
N SER A 238 10.38 -8.85 16.54
CA SER A 238 10.48 -8.68 15.08
C SER A 238 9.48 -7.68 14.49
N SER A 239 8.39 -7.36 15.20
CA SER A 239 7.33 -6.45 14.75
C SER A 239 7.35 -5.11 15.48
N GLU A 240 8.08 -5.03 16.59
CA GLU A 240 8.17 -3.86 17.44
C GLU A 240 8.54 -2.60 16.64
N ILE A 241 9.52 -2.70 15.73
CA ILE A 241 9.95 -1.57 14.90
C ILE A 241 8.80 -0.98 14.07
N HIS A 242 7.88 -1.81 13.57
CA HIS A 242 6.76 -1.36 12.74
C HIS A 242 5.72 -0.61 13.56
N HIS A 243 5.47 -1.04 14.80
CA HIS A 243 4.58 -0.31 15.69
C HIS A 243 5.19 1.01 16.15
N TYR A 244 6.50 1.05 16.46
CA TYR A 244 7.18 2.31 16.74
C TYR A 244 7.14 3.25 15.53
N TYR A 245 7.47 2.76 14.33
CA TYR A 245 7.36 3.51 13.07
C TYR A 245 5.97 4.13 12.89
N SER A 246 4.91 3.32 12.98
CA SER A 246 3.54 3.81 12.86
C SER A 246 3.22 4.81 13.97
N SER A 247 3.54 4.50 15.23
CA SER A 247 3.25 5.37 16.38
C SER A 247 3.89 6.76 16.26
N SER A 248 5.06 6.82 15.61
CA SER A 248 5.79 8.06 15.37
C SER A 248 5.20 8.87 14.22
N LEU A 249 4.44 8.27 13.29
CA LEU A 249 3.91 8.94 12.10
C LEU A 249 2.58 9.66 12.41
N HIS A 250 2.65 10.96 12.67
CA HIS A 250 1.49 11.77 13.08
C HIS A 250 0.77 12.44 11.92
N THR A 251 1.47 12.75 10.83
CA THR A 251 0.88 13.44 9.68
C THR A 251 1.25 12.73 8.38
N VAL A 252 0.23 12.47 7.56
CA VAL A 252 0.35 12.05 6.16
C VAL A 252 -0.67 12.83 5.34
N ASN A 253 -0.29 14.01 4.85
CA ASN A 253 -1.23 14.92 4.21
C ASN A 253 -0.75 15.39 2.84
N ILE A 254 -1.68 15.50 1.90
CA ILE A 254 -1.43 16.22 0.65
C ILE A 254 -1.64 17.70 0.92
N ARG A 255 -0.61 18.50 0.62
CA ARG A 255 -0.61 19.96 0.73
C ARG A 255 -0.31 20.60 -0.61
N GLU A 256 -0.73 21.85 -0.72
CA GLU A 256 -0.42 22.71 -1.86
C GLU A 256 0.68 23.68 -1.44
N ASP A 257 1.71 23.78 -2.28
CA ASP A 257 2.80 24.73 -2.08
C ASP A 257 2.32 26.13 -2.43
N ALA A 258 2.41 27.05 -1.46
CA ALA A 258 1.84 28.40 -1.59
C ALA A 258 2.48 29.23 -2.70
N GLU A 259 3.70 28.90 -3.12
CA GLU A 259 4.43 29.68 -4.13
C GLU A 259 4.06 29.29 -5.57
N ASN A 260 3.80 28.01 -5.83
CA ASN A 260 3.62 27.50 -7.19
C ASN A 260 2.36 26.64 -7.39
N ASN A 261 1.55 26.46 -6.34
CA ASN A 261 0.33 25.63 -6.36
C ASN A 261 0.59 24.16 -6.71
N ASN A 262 1.82 23.68 -6.57
CA ASN A 262 2.15 22.27 -6.77
C ASN A 262 1.81 21.48 -5.53
N LEU A 263 1.30 20.28 -5.75
CA LEU A 263 0.93 19.39 -4.65
C LEU A 263 2.15 18.58 -4.20
N PHE A 264 2.30 18.46 -2.89
CA PHE A 264 3.32 17.63 -2.27
C PHE A 264 2.74 16.83 -1.11
N LEU A 265 3.39 15.71 -0.80
CA LEU A 265 3.08 14.94 0.39
C LEU A 265 3.88 15.48 1.57
N ASP A 266 3.22 15.69 2.70
CA ASP A 266 3.80 16.18 3.93
C ASP A 266 3.73 15.10 5.01
N LEU A 267 4.90 14.63 5.45
CA LEU A 267 5.06 13.57 6.44
C LEU A 267 5.70 14.14 7.71
N HIS A 268 5.03 14.00 8.85
CA HIS A 268 5.60 14.39 10.14
C HIS A 268 5.73 13.18 11.06
N TYR A 269 6.95 12.97 11.53
CA TYR A 269 7.30 11.98 12.53
C TYR A 269 7.68 12.66 13.84
N GLU A 270 7.27 12.10 14.98
CA GLU A 270 7.68 12.58 16.30
C GLU A 270 7.78 11.43 17.30
N PHE A 271 8.91 11.36 18.01
CA PHE A 271 9.17 10.35 19.05
C PHE A 271 10.20 10.83 20.09
N GLU A 272 10.28 10.12 21.22
CA GLU A 272 11.19 10.43 22.33
C GLU A 272 12.65 10.00 22.05
N SER A 273 13.59 10.75 22.61
CA SER A 273 15.03 10.58 22.39
C SER A 273 15.62 9.25 22.86
N ASP A 274 14.96 8.53 23.76
CA ASP A 274 15.40 7.23 24.28
C ASP A 274 15.20 6.07 23.28
N ILE A 275 14.44 6.30 22.21
CA ILE A 275 14.23 5.32 21.15
C ILE A 275 15.34 5.40 20.09
N ILE A 276 16.12 6.48 20.04
CA ILE A 276 17.06 6.75 18.94
C ILE A 276 18.21 5.74 18.85
N ASP A 277 18.71 5.28 20.01
CA ASP A 277 19.81 4.32 20.14
C ASP A 277 19.31 2.88 20.37
N LYS A 278 17.98 2.70 20.48
CA LYS A 278 17.37 1.38 20.53
C LYS A 278 17.48 0.71 19.17
N LYS A 279 18.07 -0.49 19.19
CA LYS A 279 18.04 -1.41 18.06
C LYS A 279 16.82 -2.31 18.17
N PHE A 280 16.12 -2.44 17.06
CA PHE A 280 14.99 -3.35 16.95
C PHE A 280 15.38 -4.56 16.11
N ASN A 281 14.88 -5.73 16.50
CA ASN A 281 15.06 -6.93 15.71
C ASN A 281 14.11 -6.89 14.51
N THR A 282 14.60 -7.29 13.35
CA THR A 282 13.80 -7.47 12.13
C THR A 282 14.20 -8.79 11.48
N ILE A 283 13.42 -9.23 10.49
CA ILE A 283 13.74 -10.44 9.70
C ILE A 283 15.10 -10.29 8.97
N GLU A 284 15.47 -9.06 8.59
CA GLU A 284 16.70 -8.75 7.86
C GLU A 284 17.91 -8.43 8.77
N GLY A 285 17.71 -8.45 10.09
CA GLY A 285 18.73 -8.12 11.10
C GLY A 285 18.29 -7.03 12.07
N GLU A 286 19.24 -6.43 12.79
CA GLU A 286 18.97 -5.31 13.70
C GLU A 286 18.91 -3.98 12.95
N LYS A 287 17.98 -3.10 13.32
CA LYS A 287 17.78 -1.82 12.67
C LYS A 287 17.34 -0.72 13.64
N TYR A 288 17.74 0.53 13.40
CA TYR A 288 17.25 1.67 14.17
C TYR A 288 15.93 2.19 13.60
N LEU A 289 15.11 2.84 14.44
CA LEU A 289 13.85 3.44 13.99
C LEU A 289 14.04 4.45 12.85
N LEU A 290 15.11 5.25 12.89
CA LEU A 290 15.43 6.21 11.82
C LEU A 290 15.66 5.53 10.47
N ASP A 291 16.36 4.39 10.44
CA ASP A 291 16.58 3.63 9.22
C ASP A 291 15.25 3.12 8.65
N GLU A 292 14.32 2.70 9.52
CA GLU A 292 12.98 2.26 9.09
C GLU A 292 12.20 3.42 8.49
N ILE A 293 12.23 4.60 9.10
CA ILE A 293 11.61 5.81 8.55
C ILE A 293 12.19 6.13 7.16
N TYR A 294 13.52 6.04 7.00
CA TYR A 294 14.16 6.28 5.71
C TYR A 294 13.73 5.26 4.65
N ASP A 295 13.72 3.97 4.96
CA ASP A 295 13.32 2.94 4.01
C ASP A 295 11.84 3.03 3.62
N ARG A 296 10.96 3.34 4.58
CA ARG A 296 9.53 3.56 4.30
C ARG A 296 9.29 4.80 3.45
N THR A 297 9.97 5.91 3.73
CA THR A 297 9.84 7.12 2.90
C THR A 297 10.44 6.93 1.49
N LEU A 298 11.52 6.17 1.33
CA LEU A 298 12.05 5.77 0.02
C LEU A 298 11.10 4.82 -0.73
N LYS A 299 10.46 3.88 -0.03
CA LYS A 299 9.41 3.03 -0.60
C LYS A 299 8.25 3.88 -1.11
N MET A 300 7.75 4.80 -0.29
CA MET A 300 6.65 5.69 -0.64
C MET A 300 7.00 6.58 -1.85
N GLU A 301 8.23 7.07 -1.95
CA GLU A 301 8.69 7.82 -3.13
C GLU A 301 8.71 6.97 -4.41
N ARG A 302 9.13 5.70 -4.32
CA ARG A 302 9.05 4.76 -5.45
C ARG A 302 7.61 4.53 -5.89
N GLU A 303 6.70 4.33 -4.93
CA GLU A 303 5.28 4.14 -5.19
C GLU A 303 4.62 5.41 -5.76
N ARG A 304 4.98 6.60 -5.26
CA ARG A 304 4.55 7.89 -5.81
C ARG A 304 4.94 7.99 -7.29
N ARG A 305 6.22 7.81 -7.62
CA ARG A 305 6.70 7.89 -9.02
C ARG A 305 5.99 6.88 -9.90
N TYR A 306 5.84 5.64 -9.42
CA TYR A 306 5.18 4.59 -10.16
C TYR A 306 3.72 4.93 -10.45
N CYS A 307 2.94 5.28 -9.44
CA CYS A 307 1.52 5.57 -9.57
C CYS A 307 1.26 6.88 -10.33
N MET A 308 2.14 7.88 -10.21
CA MET A 308 2.04 9.14 -10.98
C MET A 308 2.06 8.89 -12.50
N ARG A 309 2.72 7.82 -13.01
CA ARG A 309 2.65 7.44 -14.44
C ARG A 309 1.23 7.28 -14.96
N PHE A 310 0.28 6.92 -14.09
CA PHE A 310 -1.12 6.68 -14.43
C PHE A 310 -2.08 7.76 -13.92
N MET A 311 -1.63 8.62 -12.99
CA MET A 311 -2.46 9.66 -12.36
C MET A 311 -2.14 11.10 -12.82
N ARG A 312 -0.96 11.34 -13.43
CA ARG A 312 -0.42 12.68 -13.74
C ARG A 312 -1.35 13.60 -14.54
N GLN A 313 -2.25 13.01 -15.34
CA GLN A 313 -3.24 13.78 -16.10
C GLN A 313 -4.26 14.50 -15.21
N HIS A 314 -4.54 13.96 -14.02
CA HIS A 314 -5.60 14.46 -13.12
C HIS A 314 -5.05 15.07 -11.83
N ILE A 315 -3.95 14.51 -11.31
CA ILE A 315 -3.24 14.99 -10.12
C ILE A 315 -1.73 14.79 -10.31
N SER A 316 -0.93 15.77 -9.92
CA SER A 316 0.53 15.68 -9.93
C SER A 316 1.08 15.99 -8.55
N LEU A 317 1.57 14.94 -7.87
CA LEU A 317 2.33 15.06 -6.63
C LEU A 317 3.80 15.00 -6.98
N GLU A 318 4.55 16.07 -6.74
CA GLU A 318 5.91 16.21 -7.27
C GLU A 318 6.99 15.74 -6.30
N LYS A 319 6.74 15.91 -5.00
CA LYS A 319 7.71 15.68 -3.94
C LYS A 319 7.06 15.17 -2.65
N ILE A 320 7.89 14.57 -1.80
CA ILE A 320 7.54 14.20 -0.42
C ILE A 320 8.43 14.99 0.52
N ARG A 321 7.86 15.85 1.36
CA ARG A 321 8.55 16.54 2.44
C ARG A 321 8.42 15.72 3.71
N VAL A 322 9.55 15.51 4.38
CA VAL A 322 9.62 14.74 5.62
C VAL A 322 10.21 15.61 6.71
N GLU A 323 9.52 15.64 7.84
CA GLU A 323 9.96 16.27 9.08
C GLU A 323 9.97 15.21 10.20
N ILE A 324 11.09 15.09 10.90
CA ILE A 324 11.25 14.18 12.04
C ILE A 324 11.65 15.02 13.25
N ILE A 325 10.83 14.99 14.29
CA ILE A 325 11.05 15.66 15.56
C ILE A 325 11.43 14.61 16.60
N ILE A 326 12.57 14.81 17.26
CA ILE A 326 13.05 13.93 18.33
C ILE A 326 13.01 14.75 19.62
N GLN A 327 12.02 14.48 20.46
CA GLN A 327 11.80 15.19 21.72
C GLN A 327 12.76 14.68 22.79
N ASP A 328 13.38 15.58 23.54
CA ASP A 328 14.17 15.19 24.71
C ASP A 328 13.24 14.65 25.79
N LYS A 329 13.50 13.42 26.23
CA LYS A 329 12.68 12.75 27.25
C LYS A 329 12.62 13.51 28.58
N ASN A 330 13.68 14.24 28.92
CA ASN A 330 13.81 14.91 30.21
C ASN A 330 13.49 16.41 30.14
N ASP A 331 13.40 16.99 28.93
CA ASP A 331 13.11 18.40 28.71
C ASP A 331 12.15 18.59 27.54
N CYS A 332 10.87 18.82 27.84
CA CYS A 332 9.83 19.01 26.83
C CYS A 332 9.96 20.29 25.98
N TRP A 333 10.93 21.15 26.28
CA TRP A 333 11.24 22.34 25.49
C TRP A 333 12.42 22.13 24.54
N ASN A 334 13.13 21.01 24.66
CA ASN A 334 14.29 20.68 23.85
C ASN A 334 13.97 19.56 22.85
N TYR A 335 14.29 19.79 21.59
CA TYR A 335 14.12 18.78 20.54
C TYR A 335 15.19 18.91 19.46
N LYS A 336 15.42 17.81 18.76
CA LYS A 336 16.19 17.79 17.51
C LYS A 336 15.24 17.63 16.34
N LYS A 337 15.58 18.28 15.23
CA LYS A 337 14.76 18.26 14.01
C LYS A 337 15.60 17.83 12.83
N ILE A 338 15.08 16.87 12.08
CA ILE A 338 15.63 16.40 10.81
C ILE A 338 14.59 16.68 9.73
N THR A 339 15.00 17.32 8.63
CA THR A 339 14.12 17.58 7.49
C THR A 339 14.80 17.18 6.20
N TYR A 340 14.03 16.60 5.28
CA TYR A 340 14.48 16.29 3.93
C TYR A 340 13.31 16.27 2.95
N THR A 341 13.61 16.37 1.66
CA THR A 341 12.63 16.30 0.58
C THR A 341 13.06 15.24 -0.42
N LEU A 342 12.14 14.33 -0.76
CA LEU A 342 12.32 13.35 -1.82
C LEU A 342 11.64 13.87 -3.08
N GLU A 343 12.44 14.16 -4.10
CA GLU A 343 11.97 14.66 -5.40
C GLU A 343 12.95 14.28 -6.52
N GLU A 344 12.54 14.52 -7.77
CA GLU A 344 13.45 14.41 -8.91
C GLU A 344 14.36 15.65 -8.95
N ASN A 345 15.63 15.47 -8.62
CA ASN A 345 16.61 16.55 -8.57
C ASN A 345 17.50 16.57 -9.83
N GLY A 346 17.44 17.68 -10.57
CA GLY A 346 18.39 17.99 -11.64
C GLY A 346 18.25 17.16 -12.92
N TYR A 347 19.22 17.32 -13.81
CA TYR A 347 19.37 16.50 -15.01
C TYR A 347 20.04 15.15 -14.63
N PRO A 348 19.63 14.00 -15.21
CA PRO A 348 20.27 12.73 -14.93
C PRO A 348 21.80 12.82 -15.15
N LEU A 349 22.58 12.74 -14.08
CA LEU A 349 24.05 12.86 -14.13
C LEU A 349 24.69 11.70 -14.90
N THR A 350 23.99 10.56 -14.95
CA THR A 350 24.34 9.42 -15.80
C THR A 350 23.38 9.41 -16.99
N PRO A 351 23.80 9.87 -18.19
CA PRO A 351 22.99 9.67 -19.38
C PRO A 351 22.77 8.17 -19.57
N GLN A 352 21.52 7.77 -19.85
CA GLN A 352 21.24 6.42 -20.33
C GLN A 352 22.11 6.19 -21.56
N SER A 353 23.15 5.38 -21.39
CA SER A 353 24.17 5.11 -22.39
C SER A 353 23.89 3.74 -23.00
N GLY A 354 23.76 3.71 -24.31
CA GLY A 354 23.35 2.52 -25.06
C GLY A 354 22.65 2.90 -26.36
N SER A 355 22.38 1.92 -27.22
CA SER A 355 21.53 2.16 -28.39
C SER A 355 20.07 2.28 -27.93
N LEU A 356 19.24 2.99 -28.70
CA LEU A 356 17.80 3.09 -28.43
C LEU A 356 17.12 1.69 -28.37
N ALA A 357 17.70 0.69 -29.06
CA ALA A 357 17.27 -0.70 -29.01
C ALA A 357 17.47 -1.36 -27.63
N ASN A 358 18.41 -0.87 -26.83
CA ASN A 358 18.60 -1.33 -25.45
C ASN A 358 17.57 -0.75 -24.49
N LEU A 359 16.94 0.37 -24.85
CA LEU A 359 15.99 1.11 -24.01
C LEU A 359 14.52 0.82 -24.37
N VAL A 360 14.26 0.44 -25.63
CA VAL A 360 12.91 0.16 -26.14
C VAL A 360 12.90 -1.22 -26.78
N PRO A 361 12.38 -2.26 -26.09
CA PRO A 361 12.21 -3.57 -26.68
C PRO A 361 11.29 -3.46 -27.90
N ASN A 362 11.72 -4.01 -29.04
CA ASN A 362 11.04 -4.00 -30.35
C ASN A 362 11.18 -2.73 -31.20
N ILE A 363 12.11 -1.82 -30.89
CA ILE A 363 12.48 -0.81 -31.88
C ILE A 363 13.43 -1.42 -32.92
N MET A 364 13.08 -1.24 -34.19
CA MET A 364 13.86 -1.71 -35.32
C MET A 364 15.23 -1.02 -35.34
N SER A 365 16.32 -1.79 -35.47
CA SER A 365 17.65 -1.19 -35.65
C SER A 365 17.69 -0.36 -36.93
N SER A 366 18.64 0.57 -37.03
CA SER A 366 18.84 1.33 -38.26
C SER A 366 19.08 0.42 -39.47
N GLU A 367 19.80 -0.70 -39.31
CA GLU A 367 20.00 -1.66 -40.41
C GLU A 367 18.72 -2.40 -40.78
N GLU A 368 17.92 -2.80 -39.78
CA GLU A 368 16.64 -3.45 -40.00
C GLU A 368 15.64 -2.50 -40.70
N ALA A 369 15.62 -1.23 -40.30
CA ALA A 369 14.78 -0.19 -40.91
C ALA A 369 15.19 0.05 -42.36
N ILE A 370 16.48 0.20 -42.62
CA ILE A 370 17.01 0.37 -43.98
C ILE A 370 16.68 -0.86 -44.84
N SER A 371 16.80 -2.07 -44.30
CA SER A 371 16.46 -3.31 -45.01
C SER A 371 14.95 -3.39 -45.33
N TYR A 372 14.10 -3.01 -44.38
CA TYR A 372 12.65 -2.93 -44.56
C TYR A 372 12.27 -1.92 -45.65
N PHE A 373 12.80 -0.69 -45.60
CA PHE A 373 12.52 0.35 -46.60
C PHE A 373 13.08 0.02 -47.99
N LYS A 374 14.25 -0.64 -48.08
CA LYS A 374 14.81 -1.09 -49.35
C LYS A 374 14.03 -2.24 -49.98
N LYS A 375 13.35 -3.08 -49.17
CA LYS A 375 12.47 -4.15 -49.67
C LYS A 375 11.11 -3.64 -50.19
N GLY A 376 10.64 -2.49 -49.71
CA GLY A 376 9.39 -1.86 -50.16
C GLY A 376 9.51 -0.94 -51.38
N LEU A 377 10.72 -0.69 -51.89
CA LEU A 377 11.02 0.15 -53.05
C LEU A 377 11.33 -0.65 -54.33
N ARG A 378 10.94 -1.93 -54.38
CA ARG A 378 11.04 -2.77 -55.59
C ARG A 378 9.69 -2.98 -56.23
#